data_AF-A0A4S3LP26-F1
#
_entry.id   AF-A0A4S3LP26-F1
#
_cell.length_a   1.000
_cell.length_b   1.000
_cell.length_c   1.000
_cell.angle_alpha   90.00
_cell.angle_beta   90.00
_cell.angle_gamma   90.00
#
_symmetry.space_group_name_H-M   'P 1'
#
loop_
_entity.id
_entity.type
_entity.pdbx_description
1 polymer ?
#
loop_
_entity_poly.entity_id
_entity_poly.type
_entity_poly.pdbx_seq_one_letter_code
_entity_poly.pdbx_strand_id
1 'polypeptide(L)'
;MLDWSRKLRVAASREAPNDSIARKHLTSIYSRLVIDGGALREQPADGPKKITLDKIKPDLRKELDRRIFASANLIKLNREQAIERTVQRFEGWVSSIPPDGVSSIDKNGQKAEIKKSVTDLNFISRRVAIDQGHKLTSNVKYLLSIQGGAIGFRWHSPWRRPGYDYREDHKERDE
;
A
#
# COMPACT_ATOMS: atom_id res chain seq x y z
N MET A 1 21.26 17.87 22.41
CA MET A 1 20.02 17.09 22.20
C MET A 1 19.25 17.56 20.97
N LEU A 2 18.70 18.79 20.96
CA LEU A 2 17.89 19.33 19.84
C LEU A 2 18.56 19.28 18.46
N ASP A 3 19.88 19.52 18.38
CA ASP A 3 20.62 19.46 17.11
C ASP A 3 20.73 18.04 16.54
N TRP A 4 20.88 17.02 17.40
CA TRP A 4 20.94 15.62 16.99
C TRP A 4 19.58 15.11 16.52
N SER A 5 18.49 15.43 17.22
CA SER A 5 17.12 15.08 16.79
C SER A 5 16.79 15.70 15.43
N ARG A 6 17.22 16.95 15.18
CA ARG A 6 17.06 17.61 13.87
C ARG A 6 17.85 16.90 12.77
N LYS A 7 19.14 16.58 13.01
CA LYS A 7 19.98 15.84 12.04
C LYS A 7 19.38 14.47 11.71
N LEU A 8 18.87 13.76 12.72
CA LEU A 8 18.23 12.46 12.57
C LEU A 8 16.95 12.55 11.72
N ARG A 9 16.09 13.55 11.95
CA ARG A 9 14.89 13.78 11.12
C ARG A 9 15.22 14.04 9.66
N VAL A 10 16.26 14.84 9.39
CA VAL A 10 16.70 15.14 8.01
C VAL A 10 17.23 13.86 7.34
N ALA A 11 18.05 13.08 8.04
CA ALA A 11 18.56 11.81 7.50
C ALA A 11 17.43 10.81 7.23
N ALA A 12 16.53 10.59 8.19
CA ALA A 12 15.39 9.68 8.05
C ALA A 12 14.43 10.10 6.92
N SER A 13 14.27 11.42 6.71
CA SER A 13 13.47 11.96 5.60
C SER A 13 14.06 11.69 4.22
N ARG A 14 15.39 11.58 4.10
CA ARG A 14 16.07 11.28 2.84
C ARG A 14 15.95 9.80 2.47
N GLU A 15 16.01 8.94 3.48
CA GLU A 15 15.89 7.48 3.32
C GLU A 15 14.44 7.00 3.13
N ALA A 16 13.46 7.82 3.49
CA ALA A 16 12.05 7.45 3.40
C ALA A 16 11.57 7.35 1.93
N PRO A 17 10.80 6.30 1.58
CA PRO A 17 10.30 6.09 0.22
C PRO A 17 9.38 7.20 -0.26
N ASN A 18 9.39 7.39 -1.58
CA ASN A 18 8.54 8.33 -2.30
C ASN A 18 7.23 7.66 -2.78
N ASP A 19 6.15 8.44 -2.92
CA ASP A 19 4.83 7.98 -3.35
C ASP A 19 4.78 7.53 -4.83
N SER A 20 5.80 7.87 -5.62
CA SER A 20 5.93 7.54 -7.03
C SER A 20 5.74 6.04 -7.35
N ILE A 21 6.13 5.14 -6.43
CA ILE A 21 5.95 3.70 -6.60
C ILE A 21 4.46 3.35 -6.64
N ALA A 22 3.68 3.89 -5.70
CA ALA A 22 2.25 3.62 -5.64
C ALA A 22 1.53 4.21 -6.86
N ARG A 23 1.92 5.41 -7.30
CA ARG A 23 1.38 6.01 -8.53
C ARG A 23 1.64 5.11 -9.74
N LYS A 24 2.89 4.69 -9.97
CA LYS A 24 3.25 3.79 -11.08
C LYS A 24 2.46 2.48 -11.03
N HIS A 25 2.34 1.89 -9.84
CA HIS A 25 1.60 0.64 -9.64
C HIS A 25 0.11 0.78 -9.98
N LEU A 26 -0.55 1.82 -9.48
CA LEU A 26 -1.97 2.08 -9.74
C LEU A 26 -2.23 2.41 -11.21
N THR A 27 -1.38 3.21 -11.84
CA THR A 27 -1.47 3.52 -13.28
C THR A 27 -1.29 2.26 -14.14
N SER A 28 -0.38 1.36 -13.77
CA SER A 28 -0.20 0.08 -14.46
C SER A 28 -1.45 -0.81 -14.36
N ILE A 29 -2.05 -0.93 -13.16
CA ILE A 29 -3.32 -1.65 -12.96
C ILE A 29 -4.43 -1.04 -13.82
N TYR A 30 -4.59 0.28 -13.80
CA TYR A 30 -5.59 0.97 -14.60
C TYR A 30 -5.39 0.71 -16.10
N SER A 31 -4.16 0.82 -16.59
CA SER A 31 -3.85 0.61 -18.02
C SER A 31 -4.27 -0.81 -18.43
N ARG A 32 -3.82 -1.82 -17.67
CA ARG A 32 -4.15 -3.23 -17.91
C ARG A 32 -5.65 -3.51 -17.91
N LEU A 33 -6.41 -2.93 -16.97
CA LEU A 33 -7.83 -3.22 -16.83
C LEU A 33 -8.69 -2.41 -17.80
N VAL A 34 -8.37 -1.13 -17.99
CA VAL A 34 -9.26 -0.16 -18.64
C VAL A 34 -8.80 0.19 -20.06
N ILE A 35 -7.50 0.42 -20.25
CA ILE A 35 -6.96 0.80 -21.56
C ILE A 35 -6.82 -0.45 -22.44
N ASP A 36 -6.21 -1.50 -21.90
CA ASP A 36 -5.98 -2.76 -22.61
C ASP A 36 -7.22 -3.68 -22.61
N GLY A 37 -8.30 -3.25 -21.95
CA GLY A 37 -9.57 -3.97 -21.91
C GLY A 37 -9.58 -5.21 -21.02
N GLY A 38 -8.59 -5.40 -20.14
CA GLY A 38 -8.51 -6.56 -19.24
C GLY A 38 -9.73 -6.73 -18.33
N ALA A 39 -10.47 -5.67 -18.01
CA ALA A 39 -11.70 -5.73 -17.23
C ALA A 39 -12.86 -6.48 -17.94
N LEU A 40 -12.80 -6.60 -19.28
CA LEU A 40 -13.80 -7.29 -20.09
C LEU A 40 -13.52 -8.79 -20.24
N ARG A 41 -12.28 -9.23 -19.97
CA ARG A 41 -11.85 -10.62 -20.23
C ARG A 41 -12.64 -11.66 -19.43
N GLU A 42 -13.09 -11.30 -18.24
CA GLU A 42 -13.83 -12.17 -17.33
C GLU A 42 -15.36 -11.98 -17.43
N GLN A 43 -15.82 -11.14 -18.37
CA GLN A 43 -17.24 -10.86 -18.54
C GLN A 43 -17.91 -11.91 -19.44
N PRO A 44 -19.22 -12.17 -19.25
CA PRO A 44 -20.02 -13.01 -20.14
C PRO A 44 -20.01 -12.48 -21.59
N ALA A 45 -20.32 -13.35 -22.56
CA ALA A 45 -20.35 -12.97 -23.99
C ALA A 45 -21.44 -11.93 -24.32
N ASP A 46 -22.55 -11.97 -23.58
CA ASP A 46 -23.66 -11.01 -23.58
C ASP A 46 -23.43 -9.84 -22.62
N GLY A 47 -22.29 -9.82 -21.92
CA GLY A 47 -21.91 -8.81 -20.94
C GLY A 47 -21.45 -7.47 -21.55
N PRO A 48 -20.95 -6.56 -20.70
CA PRO A 48 -20.52 -5.23 -21.13
C PRO A 48 -19.40 -5.31 -22.18
N LYS A 49 -19.52 -4.47 -23.20
CA LYS A 49 -18.59 -4.41 -24.33
C LYS A 49 -17.60 -3.26 -24.19
N LYS A 50 -16.63 -3.17 -25.11
CA LYS A 50 -15.66 -2.07 -25.19
C LYS A 50 -16.32 -0.68 -25.16
N ILE A 51 -17.45 -0.52 -25.86
CA ILE A 51 -18.22 0.73 -25.87
C ILE A 51 -18.70 1.11 -24.46
N THR A 52 -19.18 0.15 -23.67
CA THR A 52 -19.59 0.38 -22.27
C THR A 52 -18.39 0.84 -21.45
N LEU A 53 -17.24 0.15 -21.59
CA LEU A 53 -16.01 0.53 -20.91
C LEU A 53 -15.54 1.94 -21.30
N ASP A 54 -15.61 2.29 -22.58
CA ASP A 54 -15.24 3.61 -23.09
C ASP A 54 -16.12 4.73 -22.52
N LYS A 55 -17.43 4.47 -22.36
CA LYS A 55 -18.36 5.43 -21.75
C LYS A 55 -18.05 5.71 -20.28
N ILE A 56 -17.60 4.70 -19.53
CA ILE A 56 -17.34 4.83 -18.08
C ILE A 56 -15.89 5.23 -17.76
N LYS A 57 -14.99 5.27 -18.76
CA LYS A 57 -13.60 5.70 -18.60
C LYS A 57 -13.42 6.99 -17.79
N PRO A 58 -14.24 8.06 -17.97
CA PRO A 58 -14.12 9.27 -17.18
C PRO A 58 -14.26 9.02 -15.68
N ASP A 59 -15.22 8.21 -15.26
CA ASP A 59 -15.45 7.90 -13.84
C ASP A 59 -14.38 6.96 -13.29
N LEU A 60 -13.94 5.99 -14.09
CA LEU A 60 -12.79 5.14 -13.74
C LEU A 60 -11.50 5.94 -13.56
N ARG A 61 -11.31 7.02 -14.32
CA ARG A 61 -10.16 7.91 -14.19
C ARG A 61 -10.23 8.71 -12.89
N LYS A 62 -11.40 9.24 -12.52
CA LYS A 62 -11.62 9.88 -11.21
C LYS A 62 -11.29 8.93 -10.06
N GLU A 63 -11.66 7.66 -10.19
CA GLU A 63 -11.35 6.66 -9.18
C GLU A 63 -9.85 6.35 -9.10
N LEU A 64 -9.15 6.26 -10.23
CA LEU A 64 -7.68 6.17 -10.24
C LEU A 64 -7.05 7.35 -9.49
N ASP A 65 -7.45 8.57 -9.81
CA ASP A 65 -6.91 9.79 -9.18
C ASP A 65 -7.17 9.82 -7.67
N ARG A 66 -8.39 9.46 -7.26
CA ARG A 66 -8.76 9.32 -5.84
C ARG A 66 -7.86 8.33 -5.10
N ARG A 67 -7.57 7.17 -5.72
CA ARG A 67 -6.73 6.13 -5.12
C ARG A 67 -5.26 6.52 -5.07
N ILE A 68 -4.76 7.20 -6.10
CA ILE A 68 -3.41 7.77 -6.08
C ILE A 68 -3.28 8.77 -4.93
N PHE A 69 -4.25 9.67 -4.77
CA PHE A 69 -4.26 10.64 -3.68
C PHE A 69 -4.30 9.97 -2.30
N ALA A 70 -5.20 9.00 -2.10
CA ALA A 70 -5.30 8.24 -0.86
C ALA A 70 -3.99 7.50 -0.54
N SER A 71 -3.37 6.85 -1.54
CA SER A 71 -2.11 6.15 -1.37
C SER A 71 -0.96 7.10 -1.01
N ALA A 72 -0.86 8.24 -1.68
CA ALA A 72 0.18 9.24 -1.40
C ALA A 72 0.05 9.78 0.04
N ASN A 73 -1.17 10.08 0.48
CA ASN A 73 -1.44 10.52 1.84
C ASN A 73 -1.07 9.45 2.88
N LEU A 74 -1.44 8.19 2.64
CA LEU A 74 -1.09 7.10 3.55
C LEU A 74 0.43 6.87 3.63
N ILE A 75 1.14 6.96 2.51
CA ILE A 75 2.61 6.83 2.47
C ILE A 75 3.25 8.00 3.25
N LYS A 76 2.76 9.22 3.03
CA LYS A 76 3.23 10.41 3.76
C LYS A 76 3.01 10.28 5.26
N LEU A 77 1.80 9.89 5.68
CA LEU A 77 1.46 9.71 7.09
C LEU A 77 2.32 8.62 7.75
N ASN A 78 2.49 7.47 7.09
CA ASN A 78 3.32 6.39 7.60
C ASN A 78 4.80 6.81 7.72
N ARG A 79 5.29 7.57 6.75
CA ARG A 79 6.63 8.17 6.77
C ARG A 79 6.81 9.09 7.98
N GLU A 80 5.88 10.02 8.19
CA GLU A 80 5.92 10.96 9.32
C GLU A 80 5.92 10.20 10.65
N GLN A 81 5.03 9.23 10.81
CA GLN A 81 4.98 8.39 12.01
C GLN A 81 6.27 7.61 12.26
N ALA A 82 6.88 7.04 11.22
CA ALA A 82 8.14 6.30 11.37
C ALA A 82 9.30 7.21 11.76
N ILE A 83 9.39 8.42 11.20
CA ILE A 83 10.40 9.41 11.56
C ILE A 83 10.25 9.79 13.03
N GLU A 84 9.04 10.11 13.48
CA GLU A 84 8.78 10.47 14.88
C GLU A 84 9.11 9.33 15.84
N ARG A 85 8.71 8.09 15.53
CA ARG A 85 9.10 6.91 16.32
C ARG A 85 10.61 6.73 16.41
N THR A 86 11.33 7.01 15.33
CA THR A 86 12.80 6.90 15.30
C THR A 86 13.44 7.95 16.20
N VAL A 87 12.95 9.19 16.18
CA VAL A 87 13.42 10.26 17.06
C VAL A 87 13.11 9.93 18.53
N GLN A 88 11.89 9.50 18.83
CA GLN A 88 11.48 9.14 20.19
C GLN A 88 12.34 8.01 20.77
N ARG A 89 12.63 6.96 19.99
CA ARG A 89 13.54 5.87 20.41
C ARG A 89 14.95 6.38 20.67
N PHE A 90 15.46 7.26 19.81
CA PHE A 90 16.77 7.86 20.00
C PHE A 90 16.84 8.69 21.29
N GLU A 91 15.84 9.53 21.55
CA GLU A 91 15.79 10.36 22.77
C GLU A 91 15.68 9.49 24.02
N GLY A 92 14.85 8.45 23.99
CA GLY A 92 14.77 7.45 25.06
C GLY A 92 16.11 6.76 25.32
N TRP A 93 16.80 6.32 24.27
CA TRP A 93 18.12 5.69 24.38
C TRP A 93 19.18 6.64 24.93
N VAL A 94 19.22 7.90 24.47
CA VAL A 94 20.20 8.88 24.98
C VAL A 94 19.93 9.19 26.46
N SER A 95 18.66 9.27 26.86
CA SER A 95 18.27 9.51 28.25
C SER A 95 18.55 8.35 29.21
N SER A 96 18.71 7.12 28.69
CA SER A 96 18.95 5.92 29.51
C SER A 96 20.44 5.66 29.81
N ILE A 97 21.35 6.47 29.25
CA ILE A 97 22.79 6.36 29.53
C ILE A 97 23.08 7.04 30.88
N PRO A 98 23.61 6.31 31.89
CA PRO A 98 23.98 6.90 33.17
C PRO A 98 25.04 8.00 32.97
N PRO A 99 25.01 9.10 33.75
CA PRO A 99 25.99 10.20 33.64
C PRO A 99 27.44 9.72 33.77
N ASP A 100 27.61 8.63 34.51
CA ASP A 100 28.88 8.03 34.94
C ASP A 100 29.53 7.17 33.85
N GLY A 101 28.84 6.97 32.71
CA GLY A 101 29.41 6.36 31.49
C GLY A 101 29.71 4.86 31.54
N VAL A 102 29.62 4.20 32.70
CA VAL A 102 29.89 2.76 32.85
C VAL A 102 28.62 1.97 32.59
N SER A 103 28.32 1.73 31.32
CA SER A 103 27.18 0.89 30.96
C SER A 103 27.58 -0.17 29.94
N SER A 104 27.35 -1.44 30.29
CA SER A 104 27.49 -2.61 29.42
C SER A 104 26.36 -2.68 28.38
N ILE A 105 25.98 -1.54 27.78
CA ILE A 105 24.91 -1.46 26.79
C ILE A 105 25.41 -2.02 25.46
N ASP A 106 24.62 -2.93 24.87
CA ASP A 106 24.77 -3.32 23.48
C ASP A 106 24.38 -2.16 22.54
N LYS A 107 25.37 -1.33 22.22
CA LYS A 107 25.23 -0.18 21.32
C LYS A 107 24.84 -0.62 19.90
N ASN A 108 25.25 -1.82 19.47
CA ASN A 108 25.01 -2.30 18.12
C ASN A 108 23.56 -2.79 17.97
N GLY A 109 23.03 -3.53 18.94
CA GLY A 109 21.62 -3.93 19.00
C GLY A 109 20.69 -2.72 19.03
N GLN A 110 20.96 -1.74 19.90
CA GLN A 110 20.16 -0.51 20.00
C GLN A 110 20.14 0.29 18.69
N LYS A 111 21.30 0.42 18.03
CA LYS A 111 21.39 1.04 16.70
C LYS A 111 20.55 0.29 15.67
N ALA A 112 20.54 -1.04 15.69
CA ALA A 112 19.74 -1.85 14.77
C ALA A 112 18.23 -1.65 15.00
N GLU A 113 17.78 -1.57 16.26
CA GLU A 113 16.38 -1.31 16.61
C GLU A 113 15.89 0.08 16.20
N ILE A 114 16.74 1.10 16.35
CA ILE A 114 16.45 2.47 15.89
C ILE A 114 16.34 2.48 14.35
N LYS A 115 17.24 1.78 13.65
CA LYS A 115 17.24 1.71 12.17
C LYS A 115 16.01 0.97 11.61
N LYS A 116 15.51 -0.05 12.31
CA LYS A 116 14.42 -0.92 11.85
C LYS A 116 13.18 -0.16 11.37
N SER A 117 12.77 0.88 12.08
CA SER A 117 11.58 1.67 11.73
C SER A 117 11.70 2.41 10.40
N VAL A 118 12.91 2.83 10.02
CA VAL A 118 13.15 3.49 8.73
C VAL A 118 13.20 2.46 7.61
N THR A 119 13.83 1.30 7.84
CA THR A 119 13.92 0.24 6.83
C THR A 119 12.56 -0.39 6.49
N ASP A 120 11.65 -0.47 7.45
CA ASP A 120 10.31 -1.04 7.25
C ASP A 120 9.42 -0.19 6.33
N LEU A 121 9.75 1.09 6.11
CA LEU A 121 8.95 2.00 5.27
C LEU A 121 8.80 1.50 3.83
N ASN A 122 9.83 0.87 3.27
CA ASN A 122 9.77 0.30 1.93
C ASN A 122 8.79 -0.88 1.85
N PHE A 123 8.69 -1.67 2.91
CA PHE A 123 7.72 -2.75 3.00
C PHE A 123 6.30 -2.21 3.17
N ILE A 124 6.11 -1.22 4.04
CA ILE A 124 4.81 -0.56 4.26
C ILE A 124 4.31 0.09 2.97
N SER A 125 5.17 0.84 2.26
CA SER A 125 4.79 1.51 1.02
C SER A 125 4.36 0.52 -0.07
N ARG A 126 5.06 -0.62 -0.19
CA ARG A 126 4.67 -1.71 -1.09
C ARG A 126 3.31 -2.29 -0.72
N ARG A 127 3.06 -2.54 0.58
CA ARG A 127 1.76 -3.04 1.06
C ARG A 127 0.61 -2.07 0.78
N VAL A 128 0.83 -0.77 1.01
CA VAL A 128 -0.17 0.26 0.70
C VAL A 128 -0.49 0.26 -0.79
N ALA A 129 0.53 0.21 -1.66
CA ALA A 129 0.32 0.15 -3.11
C ALA A 129 -0.51 -1.07 -3.53
N ILE A 130 -0.21 -2.26 -2.98
CA ILE A 130 -0.94 -3.50 -3.27
C ILE A 130 -2.39 -3.42 -2.79
N ASP A 131 -2.63 -2.97 -1.56
CA ASP A 131 -3.97 -2.80 -1.00
C ASP A 131 -4.82 -1.83 -1.82
N GLN A 132 -4.26 -0.66 -2.18
CA GLN A 132 -4.96 0.31 -3.02
C GLN A 132 -5.18 -0.22 -4.44
N GLY A 133 -4.27 -1.06 -4.95
CA GLY A 133 -4.42 -1.76 -6.23
C GLY A 133 -5.59 -2.73 -6.24
N HIS A 134 -5.78 -3.51 -5.18
CA HIS A 134 -6.96 -4.37 -5.02
C HIS A 134 -8.25 -3.56 -4.94
N LYS A 135 -8.25 -2.46 -4.18
CA LYS A 135 -9.41 -1.55 -4.10
C LYS A 135 -9.76 -0.91 -5.44
N LEU A 136 -8.76 -0.47 -6.20
CA LEU A 136 -8.96 0.04 -7.56
C LEU A 136 -9.56 -1.03 -8.48
N THR A 137 -9.00 -2.25 -8.47
CA THR A 137 -9.50 -3.36 -9.28
C THR A 137 -10.96 -3.68 -8.95
N SER A 138 -11.28 -3.74 -7.66
CA SER A 138 -12.65 -3.96 -7.19
C SER A 138 -13.59 -2.85 -7.66
N ASN A 139 -13.18 -1.58 -7.58
CA ASN A 139 -14.02 -0.46 -8.00
C ASN A 139 -14.21 -0.39 -9.52
N VAL A 140 -13.19 -0.75 -10.31
CA VAL A 140 -13.31 -0.89 -11.77
C VAL A 140 -14.37 -1.95 -12.10
N LYS A 141 -14.28 -3.14 -11.47
CA LYS A 141 -15.24 -4.21 -11.68
C LYS A 141 -16.65 -3.80 -11.25
N TYR A 142 -16.78 -3.18 -10.09
CA TYR A 142 -18.07 -2.68 -9.59
C TYR A 142 -18.72 -1.68 -10.54
N LEU A 143 -17.99 -0.63 -10.96
CA LEU A 143 -18.53 0.39 -11.87
C LEU A 143 -18.91 -0.21 -13.23
N LEU A 144 -18.09 -1.13 -13.75
CA LEU A 144 -18.42 -1.87 -14.97
C LEU A 144 -19.67 -2.73 -14.82
N SER A 145 -19.84 -3.41 -13.69
CA SER A 145 -21.02 -4.23 -13.39
C SER A 145 -22.30 -3.40 -13.30
N ILE A 146 -22.28 -2.29 -12.54
CA ILE A 146 -23.45 -1.41 -12.39
C ILE A 146 -23.85 -0.81 -13.73
N GLN A 147 -22.89 -0.25 -14.48
CA GLN A 147 -23.16 0.38 -15.77
C GLN A 147 -23.43 -0.65 -16.89
N GLY A 148 -22.99 -1.89 -16.70
CA GLY A 148 -23.30 -3.02 -17.56
C GLY A 148 -24.64 -3.69 -17.27
N GLY A 149 -25.40 -3.23 -16.28
CA GLY A 149 -26.69 -3.81 -15.92
C GLY A 149 -26.59 -5.20 -15.26
N ALA A 150 -25.48 -5.48 -14.58
CA ALA A 150 -25.31 -6.75 -13.88
C ALA A 150 -26.35 -6.90 -12.76
N ILE A 151 -27.07 -8.02 -12.76
CA ILE A 151 -28.09 -8.37 -11.75
C ILE A 151 -27.54 -9.24 -10.61
N GLY A 152 -26.25 -9.61 -10.68
CA GLY A 152 -25.61 -10.45 -9.68
C GLY A 152 -24.10 -10.52 -9.88
N PHE A 153 -23.41 -11.09 -8.89
CA PHE A 153 -21.96 -11.28 -8.89
C PHE A 153 -21.62 -12.76 -8.77
N ARG A 154 -20.59 -13.19 -9.49
CA ARG A 154 -19.97 -14.50 -9.27
C ARG A 154 -18.80 -14.32 -8.30
N TRP A 155 -18.89 -14.96 -7.14
CA TRP A 155 -17.76 -15.06 -6.23
C TRP A 155 -16.66 -15.90 -6.87
N HIS A 156 -15.43 -15.36 -6.91
CA HIS A 156 -14.28 -16.06 -7.44
C HIS A 156 -13.23 -16.18 -6.34
N SER A 157 -13.13 -17.36 -5.75
CA SER A 157 -12.13 -17.63 -4.72
C SER A 157 -10.89 -18.34 -5.26
N PRO A 158 -9.68 -17.87 -4.92
CA PRO A 158 -8.44 -18.50 -5.33
C PRO A 158 -8.01 -19.65 -4.41
N TRP A 159 -8.70 -19.99 -3.31
CA TRP A 159 -8.19 -20.98 -2.34
C TRP A 159 -7.94 -22.37 -2.94
N ARG A 160 -8.68 -22.74 -3.99
CA ARG A 160 -8.48 -24.00 -4.72
C ARG A 160 -7.31 -23.96 -5.73
N ARG A 161 -6.62 -22.83 -5.90
CA ARG A 161 -5.51 -22.72 -6.87
C ARG A 161 -4.27 -23.44 -6.32
N PRO A 162 -3.65 -24.32 -7.13
CA PRO A 162 -2.39 -24.97 -6.74
C PRO A 162 -1.31 -23.95 -6.38
N GLY A 163 -0.66 -24.14 -5.22
CA GLY A 163 0.43 -23.28 -4.75
C GLY A 163 0.01 -21.92 -4.19
N TYR A 164 -1.29 -21.66 -4.01
CA TYR A 164 -1.76 -20.46 -3.32
C TYR A 164 -1.85 -20.72 -1.81
N ASP A 165 -1.02 -20.02 -1.03
CA ASP A 165 -1.05 -20.06 0.44
C ASP A 165 -2.23 -19.22 0.94
N TYR A 166 -3.41 -19.85 0.99
CA TYR A 166 -4.64 -19.23 1.44
C TYR A 166 -4.71 -19.22 2.96
N ARG A 167 -5.43 -18.24 3.52
CA ARG A 167 -5.76 -18.24 4.94
C ARG A 167 -6.91 -19.20 5.21
N GLU A 168 -6.84 -19.96 6.30
CA GLU A 168 -7.84 -20.98 6.64
C GLU A 168 -9.26 -20.41 6.73
N ASP A 169 -9.41 -19.19 7.25
CA ASP A 169 -10.70 -18.47 7.34
C ASP A 169 -11.36 -18.22 5.96
N HIS A 170 -10.56 -18.08 4.89
CA HIS A 170 -11.09 -17.94 3.53
C HIS A 170 -11.64 -19.25 2.99
N LYS A 171 -11.05 -20.39 3.40
CA LYS A 171 -11.54 -21.71 2.99
C LYS A 171 -12.88 -21.99 3.64
N GLU A 172 -12.99 -21.78 4.96
CA GLU A 172 -14.22 -22.04 5.73
C GLU A 172 -15.43 -21.22 5.26
N ARG A 173 -15.21 -20.01 4.74
CA ARG A 173 -16.27 -19.17 4.18
C ARG A 173 -16.79 -19.63 2.82
N ASP A 174 -15.98 -20.38 2.09
CA ASP A 174 -16.23 -20.75 0.69
C ASP A 174 -16.58 -22.24 0.52
N GLU A 175 -16.57 -23.02 1.62
CA GLU A 175 -17.17 -24.38 1.72
C GLU A 175 -18.66 -24.29 2.07
#